data_AF-A0A7K1YFG9-F1
#
_entry.id   AF-A0A7K1YFG9-F1
#
_cell.length_a   1.000
_cell.length_b   1.000
_cell.length_c   1.000
_cell.angle_alpha   90.00
_cell.angle_beta   90.00
_cell.angle_gamma   90.00
#
_symmetry.space_group_name_H-M   'P 1'
#
loop_
_entity.id
_entity.type
_entity.pdbx_description
1 polymer ?
#
loop_
_entity_poly.entity_id
_entity_poly.type
_entity_poly.pdbx_seq_one_letter_code
_entity_poly.pdbx_strand_id
1 'polypeptide(L)'
;MLKRIFILNTDDRRPWLKIILWWEFRRILYNFLLIVFGILALTILSFIVKDLWSFFSPPIFFLIGTGLFLVLANVFYTSGWIFQLITRNSSNKFIIRIRPKVFIYGLIFSFGIQLIPSLATGIYTIVTGERIKSRYADFATSEPKFNDIVGEYKLADLSKRQLNFPDSLTNKTIIRFNADSTFAFQYFPDHGMAMDLTSYDIVNATGKWKIEKNQGSWVIPMDFDISTSIKTGQTDSSGFYNSNGFSINKDKPPYEIYITVGDPDSWEGVTLQRR
;
A
#
# COMPACT_ATOMS: atom_id res chain seq x y z
N MET A 1 9.19 27.30 -33.56
CA MET A 1 8.50 27.88 -32.38
C MET A 1 8.91 27.20 -31.06
N LEU A 2 8.82 25.87 -30.95
CA LEU A 2 9.15 25.06 -29.76
C LEU A 2 10.53 25.34 -29.13
N LYS A 3 11.60 25.47 -29.91
CA LYS A 3 12.95 25.75 -29.38
C LYS A 3 13.01 27.02 -28.51
N ARG A 4 12.24 28.07 -28.84
CA ARG A 4 12.18 29.31 -28.04
C ARG A 4 11.43 29.13 -26.73
N ILE A 5 10.55 28.14 -26.65
CA ILE A 5 9.83 27.78 -25.43
C ILE A 5 10.77 27.03 -24.50
N PHE A 6 11.62 26.13 -24.97
CA PHE A 6 12.45 25.31 -24.07
C PHE A 6 13.87 25.83 -23.84
N ILE A 7 14.40 26.67 -24.75
CA ILE A 7 15.79 27.14 -24.73
C ILE A 7 15.79 28.66 -24.67
N LEU A 8 16.40 29.23 -23.63
CA LEU A 8 16.65 30.66 -23.59
C LEU A 8 17.77 31.00 -24.56
N ASN A 9 17.53 31.95 -25.47
CA ASN A 9 18.62 32.55 -26.23
C ASN A 9 19.41 33.45 -25.27
N THR A 10 20.59 32.98 -24.85
CA THR A 10 21.46 33.56 -23.81
C THR A 10 22.21 34.78 -24.31
N ASP A 11 21.47 35.78 -24.77
CA ASP A 11 22.07 37.10 -24.94
C ASP A 11 22.27 37.69 -23.54
N ASP A 12 23.52 37.73 -23.07
CA ASP A 12 23.93 37.87 -21.66
C ASP A 12 23.60 39.25 -21.03
N ARG A 13 23.02 40.18 -21.81
CA ARG A 13 22.73 41.56 -21.39
C ARG A 13 21.30 41.80 -20.88
N ARG A 14 20.49 40.75 -20.71
CA ARG A 14 19.11 40.92 -20.25
C ARG A 14 19.05 41.34 -18.79
N PRO A 15 18.17 42.30 -18.41
CA PRO A 15 17.93 42.61 -17.02
C PRO A 15 17.41 41.38 -16.26
N TRP A 16 17.84 41.22 -15.01
CA TRP A 16 17.45 40.14 -14.09
C TRP A 16 15.94 39.87 -14.07
N LEU A 17 15.11 40.91 -14.05
CA LEU A 17 13.65 40.79 -14.11
C LEU A 17 13.14 40.04 -15.35
N LYS A 18 13.76 40.24 -16.52
CA LYS A 18 13.38 39.50 -17.74
C LYS A 18 13.73 38.02 -17.65
N ILE A 19 14.79 37.67 -16.91
CA ILE A 19 15.14 36.27 -16.65
C ILE A 19 14.09 35.66 -15.71
N ILE A 20 13.78 36.32 -14.60
CA ILE A 20 12.79 35.85 -13.62
C ILE A 20 11.41 35.68 -14.30
N LEU A 21 10.92 36.70 -15.01
CA LEU A 21 9.64 36.63 -15.72
C LEU A 21 9.59 35.51 -16.77
N TRP A 22 10.72 35.23 -17.43
CA TRP A 22 10.82 34.13 -18.39
C TRP A 22 10.67 32.76 -17.73
N TRP A 23 11.18 32.59 -16.50
CA TRP A 23 10.98 31.40 -15.70
C TRP A 23 9.56 31.34 -15.13
N GLU A 24 9.04 32.43 -14.57
CA GLU A 24 7.67 32.44 -14.02
C GLU A 24 6.60 32.09 -15.06
N PHE A 25 6.73 32.59 -16.28
CA PHE A 25 5.83 32.22 -17.38
C PHE A 25 5.87 30.71 -17.70
N ARG A 26 7.06 30.10 -17.60
CA ARG A 26 7.25 28.67 -17.84
C ARG A 26 6.86 27.80 -16.66
N ARG A 27 6.73 28.36 -15.46
CA ARG A 27 6.27 27.62 -14.28
C ARG A 27 4.90 27.00 -14.54
N ILE A 28 4.02 27.73 -15.22
CA ILE A 28 2.70 27.25 -15.64
C ILE A 28 2.83 26.03 -16.57
N LEU A 29 3.63 26.15 -17.63
CA LEU A 29 3.89 25.05 -18.56
C LEU A 29 4.56 23.85 -17.87
N TYR A 30 5.52 24.11 -16.98
CA TYR A 30 6.22 23.09 -16.21
C TYR A 30 5.25 22.29 -15.33
N ASN A 31 4.43 22.98 -14.51
CA ASN A 31 3.44 22.32 -13.65
C ASN A 31 2.39 21.56 -14.48
N PHE A 32 1.94 22.12 -15.61
CA PHE A 32 1.05 21.42 -16.52
C PHE A 32 1.66 20.12 -17.05
N LEU A 33 2.92 20.16 -17.50
CA LEU A 33 3.64 18.97 -17.97
C LEU A 33 3.85 17.95 -16.84
N LEU A 34 4.11 18.38 -15.61
CA LEU A 34 4.20 17.48 -14.45
C LEU A 34 2.88 16.77 -14.16
N ILE A 35 1.75 17.45 -14.29
CA ILE A 35 0.42 16.85 -14.08
C ILE A 35 0.14 15.81 -15.15
N VAL A 36 0.33 16.16 -16.43
CA VAL A 36 0.11 15.25 -17.56
C VAL A 36 1.01 14.02 -17.43
N PHE A 37 2.28 14.21 -17.09
CA PHE A 37 3.22 13.11 -16.90
C PHE A 37 2.89 12.27 -15.65
N GLY A 38 2.39 12.89 -14.59
CA GLY A 38 1.95 12.18 -13.38
C GLY A 38 0.77 11.25 -13.66
N ILE A 39 -0.21 11.71 -14.45
CA ILE A 39 -1.33 10.87 -14.90
C ILE A 39 -0.81 9.70 -15.74
N LEU A 40 0.15 9.94 -16.65
CA LEU A 40 0.77 8.87 -17.43
C LEU A 40 1.52 7.87 -16.55
N ALA A 41 2.29 8.34 -15.57
CA ALA A 41 3.02 7.48 -14.63
C ALA A 41 2.06 6.63 -13.78
N LEU A 42 0.95 7.21 -13.29
CA LEU A 42 -0.10 6.47 -12.59
C LEU A 42 -0.79 5.44 -13.50
N THR A 43 -1.00 5.79 -14.77
CA THR A 43 -1.55 4.86 -15.77
C THR A 43 -0.62 3.66 -15.97
N ILE A 44 0.69 3.89 -16.11
CA ILE A 44 1.70 2.83 -16.20
C ILE A 44 1.68 1.96 -14.94
N LEU A 45 1.66 2.59 -13.75
CA LEU A 45 1.60 1.89 -12.47
C LEU A 45 0.36 1.00 -12.35
N SER A 46 -0.79 1.43 -12.89
CA SER A 46 -2.05 0.64 -12.87
C SER A 46 -1.99 -0.66 -13.67
N PHE A 47 -1.09 -0.77 -14.66
CA PHE A 47 -0.87 -2.04 -15.38
C PHE A 47 0.05 -3.01 -14.60
N ILE A 48 0.86 -2.47 -13.70
CA ILE A 48 1.83 -3.24 -12.89
C ILE A 48 1.15 -3.76 -11.61
N VAL A 49 0.36 -2.91 -10.95
CA VAL A 49 -0.29 -3.18 -9.66
C VAL A 49 -1.72 -3.71 -9.87
N LYS A 50 -2.16 -4.70 -9.09
CA LYS A 50 -3.49 -5.32 -9.25
C LYS A 50 -4.63 -4.36 -8.89
N ASP A 51 -4.43 -3.52 -7.88
CA ASP A 51 -5.38 -2.50 -7.42
C ASP A 51 -4.63 -1.23 -7.01
N LEU A 52 -4.78 -0.19 -7.83
CA LEU A 52 -4.09 1.09 -7.66
C LEU A 52 -4.59 1.86 -6.43
N TRP A 53 -5.89 1.84 -6.15
CA TRP A 53 -6.47 2.63 -5.05
C TRP A 53 -6.10 2.03 -3.71
N SER A 54 -6.18 0.71 -3.63
CA SER A 54 -5.77 -0.04 -2.45
C SER A 54 -4.25 0.01 -2.24
N PHE A 55 -3.43 0.24 -3.28
CA PHE A 55 -1.99 0.48 -3.13
C PHE A 55 -1.67 1.81 -2.42
N PHE A 56 -2.54 2.81 -2.60
CA PHE A 56 -2.39 4.14 -2.02
C PHE A 56 -3.15 4.33 -0.72
N SER A 57 -3.79 3.30 -0.18
CA SER A 57 -4.54 3.42 1.04
C SER A 57 -3.63 3.31 2.29
N PRO A 58 -3.83 4.14 3.33
CA PRO A 58 -4.83 5.22 3.40
C PRO A 58 -4.58 6.36 2.39
N PRO A 59 -5.61 6.84 1.65
CA PRO A 59 -5.46 7.81 0.57
C PRO A 59 -4.71 9.10 0.96
N ILE A 60 -4.74 9.44 2.25
CA ILE A 60 -4.04 10.60 2.80
C ILE A 60 -2.53 10.54 2.57
N PHE A 61 -1.89 9.36 2.60
CA PHE A 61 -0.45 9.27 2.35
C PHE A 61 -0.09 9.57 0.90
N PHE A 62 -0.93 9.15 -0.05
CA PHE A 62 -0.77 9.52 -1.45
C PHE A 62 -0.93 11.03 -1.66
N LEU A 63 -1.93 11.65 -1.03
CA LEU A 63 -2.14 13.10 -1.09
C LEU A 63 -0.97 13.87 -0.46
N ILE A 64 -0.49 13.45 0.71
CA ILE A 64 0.68 14.05 1.38
C ILE A 64 1.92 13.90 0.50
N GLY A 65 2.18 12.70 -0.03
CA GLY A 65 3.33 12.44 -0.90
C GLY A 65 3.30 13.26 -2.19
N THR A 66 2.13 13.35 -2.82
CA THR A 66 1.91 14.18 -4.03
C THR A 66 2.10 15.65 -3.71
N GLY A 67 1.54 16.14 -2.61
CA GLY A 67 1.70 17.52 -2.16
C GLY A 67 3.16 17.87 -1.88
N LEU A 68 3.88 17.02 -1.14
CA LEU A 68 5.30 17.19 -0.86
C LEU A 68 6.13 17.21 -2.15
N PHE A 69 5.85 16.30 -3.08
CA PHE A 69 6.51 16.28 -4.39
C PHE A 69 6.30 17.59 -5.16
N LEU A 70 5.07 18.11 -5.23
CA LEU A 70 4.77 19.36 -5.94
C LEU A 70 5.49 20.56 -5.31
N VAL A 71 5.56 20.63 -3.98
CA VAL A 71 6.33 21.66 -3.27
C VAL A 71 7.81 21.55 -3.62
N LEU A 72 8.41 20.37 -3.49
CA LEU A 72 9.82 20.15 -3.81
C LEU A 72 10.14 20.45 -5.28
N ALA A 73 9.27 20.04 -6.20
CA ALA A 73 9.42 20.33 -7.63
C ALA A 73 9.47 21.85 -7.89
N ASN A 74 8.63 22.63 -7.22
CA ASN A 74 8.64 24.10 -7.34
C ASN A 74 9.86 24.76 -6.67
N VAL A 75 10.37 24.18 -5.56
CA VAL A 75 11.63 24.61 -4.94
C VAL A 75 12.80 24.39 -5.90
N PHE A 76 12.93 23.18 -6.47
CA PHE A 76 13.96 22.87 -7.46
C PHE A 76 13.80 23.70 -8.73
N TYR A 77 12.56 23.96 -9.18
CA TYR A 77 12.30 24.85 -10.29
C TYR A 77 12.88 26.26 -10.05
N THR A 78 12.63 26.81 -8.87
CA THR A 78 13.09 28.15 -8.46
C THR A 78 14.63 28.23 -8.44
N SER A 79 15.29 27.13 -8.07
CA SER A 79 16.77 27.05 -8.13
C SER A 79 17.32 27.23 -9.55
N GLY A 80 16.53 26.94 -10.60
CA GLY A 80 16.96 27.06 -11.99
C GLY A 80 17.25 28.50 -12.41
N TRP A 81 16.38 29.46 -12.06
CA TRP A 81 16.64 30.86 -12.39
C TRP A 81 17.70 31.47 -11.47
N ILE A 82 17.78 31.03 -10.20
CA ILE A 82 18.86 31.42 -9.28
C ILE A 82 20.21 30.99 -9.85
N PHE A 83 20.33 29.72 -10.28
CA PHE A 83 21.52 29.20 -10.94
C PHE A 83 21.88 30.04 -12.16
N GLN A 84 20.90 30.42 -12.98
CA GLN A 84 21.13 31.23 -14.16
C GLN A 84 21.63 32.65 -13.83
N LEU A 85 21.15 33.27 -12.75
CA LEU A 85 21.63 34.58 -12.30
C LEU A 85 23.06 34.52 -11.77
N ILE A 86 23.36 33.51 -10.95
CA ILE A 86 24.71 33.30 -10.39
C ILE A 86 25.71 33.04 -11.51
N THR A 87 25.31 32.25 -12.51
CA THR A 87 26.21 31.81 -13.59
C THR A 87 26.25 32.73 -14.81
N ARG A 88 25.52 33.86 -14.80
CA ARG A 88 25.38 34.74 -15.97
C ARG A 88 26.71 35.27 -16.51
N ASN A 89 27.65 35.59 -15.61
CA ASN A 89 28.96 36.13 -15.93
C ASN A 89 30.06 35.05 -15.98
N SER A 90 29.69 33.78 -15.98
CA SER A 90 30.67 32.71 -15.99
C SER A 90 31.35 32.59 -17.35
N SER A 91 32.68 32.64 -17.37
CA SER A 91 33.52 32.36 -18.55
C SER A 91 33.68 30.86 -18.82
N ASN A 92 33.17 30.00 -17.94
CA ASN A 92 33.30 28.55 -18.09
C ASN A 92 32.45 28.06 -19.27
N LYS A 93 33.11 27.48 -20.29
CA LYS A 93 32.47 26.93 -21.50
C LYS A 93 31.38 25.91 -21.21
N PHE A 94 31.54 25.10 -20.16
CA PHE A 94 30.55 24.12 -19.72
C PHE A 94 29.28 24.78 -19.21
N ILE A 95 29.44 25.80 -18.36
CA ILE A 95 28.33 26.57 -17.78
C ILE A 95 27.56 27.31 -18.89
N ILE A 96 28.27 27.95 -19.82
CA ILE A 96 27.67 28.61 -20.99
C ILE A 96 26.82 27.63 -21.81
N ARG A 97 27.29 26.38 -21.97
CA ARG A 97 26.58 25.32 -22.72
C ARG A 97 25.33 24.80 -21.99
N ILE A 98 25.38 24.68 -20.67
CA ILE A 98 24.31 24.07 -19.85
C ILE A 98 23.22 25.06 -19.49
N ARG A 99 23.58 26.31 -19.19
CA ARG A 99 22.66 27.38 -18.79
C ARG A 99 21.37 27.46 -19.63
N PRO A 100 21.40 27.43 -20.98
CA PRO A 100 20.18 27.50 -21.79
C PRO A 100 19.30 26.23 -21.71
N LYS A 101 19.81 25.13 -21.16
CA LYS A 101 19.15 23.81 -21.05
C LYS A 101 18.71 23.46 -19.63
N VAL A 102 19.00 24.29 -18.62
CA VAL A 102 18.69 24.01 -17.21
C VAL A 102 17.20 23.69 -16.99
N PHE A 103 16.30 24.40 -17.68
CA PHE A 103 14.86 24.11 -17.64
C PHE A 103 14.55 22.67 -18.10
N ILE A 104 15.15 22.21 -19.20
CA ILE A 104 14.95 20.87 -19.74
C ILE A 104 15.51 19.82 -18.77
N TYR A 105 16.69 20.07 -18.21
CA TYR A 105 17.30 19.14 -17.24
C TYR A 105 16.44 19.01 -15.97
N GLY A 106 15.93 20.13 -15.44
CA GLY A 106 14.99 20.11 -14.32
C GLY A 106 13.71 19.34 -14.65
N LEU A 107 13.14 19.53 -15.84
CA LEU A 107 11.95 18.81 -16.29
C LEU A 107 12.19 17.30 -16.41
N ILE A 108 13.28 16.89 -17.07
CA ILE A 108 13.65 15.46 -17.21
C ILE A 108 13.89 14.85 -15.84
N PHE A 109 14.57 15.55 -14.94
CA PHE A 109 14.82 15.09 -13.59
C PHE A 109 13.51 14.86 -12.82
N SER A 110 12.56 15.80 -12.88
CA SER A 110 11.25 15.64 -12.25
C SER A 110 10.45 14.48 -12.84
N PHE A 111 10.48 14.27 -14.16
CA PHE A 111 9.88 13.10 -14.79
C PHE A 111 10.53 11.80 -14.32
N GLY A 112 11.86 11.77 -14.20
CA GLY A 112 12.59 10.64 -13.64
C GLY A 112 12.13 10.29 -12.23
N ILE A 113 11.96 11.28 -11.36
CA ILE A 113 11.43 11.07 -10.00
C ILE A 113 10.02 10.49 -10.03
N GLN A 114 9.13 11.03 -10.87
CA GLN A 114 7.75 10.53 -10.96
C GLN A 114 7.67 9.07 -11.43
N LEU A 115 8.66 8.58 -12.19
CA LEU A 115 8.73 7.19 -12.61
C LEU A 115 9.25 6.23 -11.53
N ILE A 116 9.89 6.73 -10.46
CA ILE A 116 10.50 5.88 -9.42
C ILE A 116 9.51 4.85 -8.87
N PRO A 117 8.26 5.20 -8.47
CA PRO A 117 7.31 4.21 -7.97
C PRO A 117 6.99 3.13 -9.02
N SER A 118 6.75 3.51 -10.27
CA SER A 118 6.47 2.56 -11.36
C SER A 118 7.65 1.62 -11.63
N LEU A 119 8.88 2.15 -11.64
CA LEU A 119 10.09 1.36 -11.85
C LEU A 119 10.36 0.42 -10.67
N ALA A 120 10.26 0.92 -9.44
CA ALA A 120 10.47 0.11 -8.24
C ALA A 120 9.46 -1.04 -8.14
N THR A 121 8.18 -0.76 -8.37
CA THR A 121 7.11 -1.77 -8.37
C THR A 121 7.24 -2.77 -9.51
N GLY A 122 7.64 -2.31 -10.71
CA GLY A 122 7.89 -3.17 -11.86
C GLY A 122 9.07 -4.12 -11.64
N ILE A 123 10.19 -3.62 -11.13
CA ILE A 123 11.37 -4.44 -10.78
C ILE A 123 10.99 -5.48 -9.74
N TYR A 124 10.30 -5.08 -8.67
CA TYR A 124 9.81 -6.02 -7.65
C TYR A 124 8.99 -7.14 -8.30
N THR A 125 8.01 -6.78 -9.13
CA THR A 125 7.11 -7.74 -9.79
C THR A 125 7.87 -8.73 -10.69
N ILE A 126 8.89 -8.27 -11.41
CA ILE A 126 9.73 -9.13 -12.26
C ILE A 126 10.56 -10.09 -11.40
N VAL A 127 11.12 -9.61 -10.30
CA VAL A 127 12.00 -10.41 -9.42
C VAL A 127 11.22 -11.46 -8.64
N THR A 128 10.02 -11.12 -8.13
CA THR A 128 9.22 -12.04 -7.32
C THR A 128 8.26 -12.89 -8.15
N GLY A 129 7.96 -12.49 -9.39
CA GLY A 129 6.86 -13.06 -10.18
C GLY A 129 5.48 -12.66 -9.66
N GLU A 130 5.41 -11.84 -8.62
CA GLU A 130 4.17 -11.43 -7.96
C GLU A 130 3.94 -9.93 -8.17
N ARG A 131 2.77 -9.58 -8.72
CA ARG A 131 2.35 -8.17 -8.74
C ARG A 131 2.21 -7.69 -7.31
N ILE A 132 2.69 -6.48 -7.01
CA ILE A 132 2.44 -5.87 -5.70
C ILE A 132 0.94 -5.79 -5.52
N LYS A 133 0.46 -6.55 -4.55
CA LYS A 133 -0.93 -6.50 -4.11
C LYS A 133 -1.04 -5.45 -3.04
N SER A 134 -2.19 -4.80 -3.00
CA SER A 134 -2.52 -4.02 -1.84
C SER A 134 -2.45 -4.89 -0.58
N ARG A 135 -2.11 -4.26 0.55
CA ARG A 135 -2.23 -4.88 1.88
C ARG A 135 -3.69 -5.13 2.26
N TYR A 136 -4.66 -4.53 1.56
CA TYR A 136 -6.08 -4.76 1.75
C TYR A 136 -6.48 -6.08 1.11
N ALA A 137 -7.24 -6.87 1.86
CA ALA A 137 -7.46 -8.28 1.58
C ALA A 137 -8.07 -8.53 0.18
N ASP A 138 -7.43 -9.44 -0.55
CA ASP A 138 -7.84 -9.94 -1.87
C ASP A 138 -9.00 -10.92 -1.67
N PHE A 139 -10.10 -10.46 -1.07
CA PHE A 139 -11.19 -11.32 -0.63
C PHE A 139 -11.74 -12.14 -1.81
N ALA A 140 -12.04 -13.41 -1.53
CA ALA A 140 -12.63 -14.31 -2.50
C ALA A 140 -13.96 -13.73 -3.01
N THR A 141 -14.05 -13.55 -4.32
CA THR A 141 -15.26 -13.13 -5.04
C THR A 141 -16.02 -14.35 -5.57
N SER A 142 -15.28 -15.41 -5.91
CA SER A 142 -15.80 -16.71 -6.34
C SER A 142 -16.08 -17.61 -5.15
N GLU A 143 -17.17 -18.39 -5.22
CA GLU A 143 -17.56 -19.32 -4.15
C GLU A 143 -16.47 -20.36 -3.88
N PRO A 144 -15.90 -20.39 -2.67
CA PRO A 144 -14.91 -21.39 -2.31
C PRO A 144 -15.60 -22.73 -2.07
N LYS A 145 -14.97 -23.81 -2.52
CA LYS A 145 -15.47 -25.15 -2.21
C LYS A 145 -15.20 -25.43 -0.73
N PHE A 146 -16.19 -26.03 -0.05
CA PHE A 146 -16.08 -26.39 1.36
C PHE A 146 -14.80 -27.16 1.70
N ASN A 147 -14.48 -28.19 0.90
CA ASN A 147 -13.28 -29.02 1.10
C ASN A 147 -11.95 -28.28 0.88
N ASP A 148 -11.96 -27.14 0.18
CA ASP A 148 -10.75 -26.33 -0.02
C ASP A 148 -10.43 -25.48 1.22
N ILE A 149 -11.41 -25.28 2.11
CA ILE A 149 -11.27 -24.58 3.41
C ILE A 149 -10.93 -25.56 4.54
N VAL A 150 -11.35 -26.82 4.45
CA VAL A 150 -11.02 -27.86 5.43
C VAL A 150 -9.49 -28.04 5.51
N GLY A 151 -8.94 -27.95 6.73
CA GLY A 151 -7.50 -28.08 6.95
C GLY A 151 -7.01 -27.38 8.21
N GLU A 152 -5.70 -27.45 8.42
CA GLU A 152 -5.00 -26.70 9.46
C GLU A 152 -4.41 -25.40 8.91
N TYR A 153 -4.48 -24.37 9.73
CA TYR A 153 -4.02 -23.03 9.45
C TYR A 153 -3.14 -22.55 10.60
N LYS A 154 -2.13 -21.75 10.25
CA LYS A 154 -1.21 -21.09 11.17
C LYS A 154 -1.22 -19.58 10.92
N LEU A 155 -0.72 -18.81 11.88
CA LEU A 155 -0.48 -17.38 11.67
C LEU A 155 0.53 -17.17 10.52
N ALA A 156 0.18 -16.29 9.58
CA ALA A 156 1.08 -15.89 8.51
C ALA A 156 2.23 -15.04 9.05
N ASP A 157 3.42 -15.14 8.43
CA ASP A 157 4.59 -14.33 8.80
C ASP A 157 4.34 -12.81 8.67
N LEU A 158 3.39 -12.43 7.82
CA LEU A 158 2.97 -11.04 7.68
C LEU A 158 2.30 -10.54 8.97
N SER A 159 1.34 -11.29 9.52
CA SER A 159 0.62 -10.91 10.73
C SER A 159 1.51 -10.91 11.96
N LYS A 160 2.48 -11.83 12.02
CA LYS A 160 3.55 -11.80 13.04
C LYS A 160 4.24 -10.44 13.09
N ARG A 161 4.61 -9.89 11.93
CA ARG A 161 5.30 -8.59 11.83
C ARG A 161 4.37 -7.40 12.08
N GLN A 162 3.13 -7.48 11.63
CA GLN A 162 2.16 -6.39 11.79
C GLN A 162 1.73 -6.20 13.24
N LEU A 163 1.47 -7.30 13.95
CA LEU A 163 0.93 -7.27 15.32
C LEU A 163 2.01 -7.52 16.38
N ASN A 164 3.28 -7.65 15.95
CA ASN A 164 4.42 -7.91 16.81
C ASN A 164 4.22 -9.13 17.73
N PHE A 165 3.60 -10.20 17.20
CA PHE A 165 3.36 -11.41 17.97
C PHE A 165 4.69 -12.13 18.28
N PRO A 166 4.88 -12.63 19.50
CA PRO A 166 6.08 -13.38 19.84
C PRO A 166 6.10 -14.73 19.11
N ASP A 167 7.29 -15.19 18.73
CA ASP A 167 7.51 -16.49 18.05
C ASP A 167 6.89 -17.67 18.80
N SER A 168 6.91 -17.59 20.13
CA SER A 168 6.33 -18.59 21.02
C SER A 168 4.82 -18.75 20.84
N LEU A 169 4.11 -17.67 20.48
CA LEU A 169 2.69 -17.66 20.17
C LEU A 169 2.44 -18.13 18.74
N THR A 170 3.17 -17.57 17.77
CA THR A 170 2.94 -17.86 16.35
C THR A 170 3.16 -19.33 16.00
N ASN A 171 4.14 -19.97 16.65
CA ASN A 171 4.43 -21.39 16.43
C ASN A 171 3.43 -22.33 17.10
N LYS A 172 2.69 -21.84 18.11
CA LYS A 172 1.67 -22.62 18.84
C LYS A 172 0.26 -22.41 18.33
N THR A 173 0.00 -21.28 17.65
CA THR A 173 -1.33 -20.94 17.15
C THR A 173 -1.70 -21.90 16.01
N ILE A 174 -2.73 -22.71 16.23
CA ILE A 174 -3.27 -23.62 15.22
C ILE A 174 -4.77 -23.42 15.15
N ILE A 175 -5.28 -23.28 13.94
CA ILE A 175 -6.71 -23.22 13.65
C ILE A 175 -7.05 -24.35 12.71
N ARG A 176 -8.02 -25.17 13.09
CA ARG A 176 -8.46 -26.31 12.29
C ARG A 176 -9.91 -26.15 11.89
N PHE A 177 -10.18 -26.24 10.59
CA PHE A 177 -11.52 -26.38 10.02
C PHE A 177 -11.73 -27.85 9.66
N ASN A 178 -12.67 -28.50 10.33
CA ASN A 178 -12.99 -29.92 10.14
C ASN A 178 -14.06 -30.11 9.06
N ALA A 179 -14.09 -31.31 8.44
CA ALA A 179 -15.03 -31.64 7.38
C ALA A 179 -16.49 -31.78 7.85
N ASP A 180 -16.73 -31.91 9.14
CA ASP A 180 -18.06 -31.99 9.77
C ASP A 180 -18.63 -30.60 10.15
N SER A 181 -18.07 -29.53 9.56
CA SER A 181 -18.44 -28.13 9.85
C SER A 181 -18.14 -27.69 11.28
N THR A 182 -17.26 -28.39 12.01
CA THR A 182 -16.72 -27.93 13.29
C THR A 182 -15.35 -27.28 13.12
N PHE A 183 -14.96 -26.42 14.06
CA PHE A 183 -13.61 -25.86 14.11
C PHE A 183 -12.99 -26.03 15.51
N ALA A 184 -11.66 -25.94 15.55
CA ALA A 184 -10.90 -25.89 16.79
C ALA A 184 -9.75 -24.88 16.68
N PHE A 185 -9.70 -23.94 17.62
CA PHE A 185 -8.62 -22.98 17.80
C PHE A 185 -7.76 -23.40 18.99
N GLN A 186 -6.44 -23.33 18.79
CA GLN A 186 -5.45 -23.60 19.82
C GLN A 186 -4.51 -22.40 19.91
N TYR A 187 -4.32 -21.87 21.13
CA TYR A 187 -3.45 -20.71 21.39
C TYR A 187 -3.76 -19.49 20.51
N PHE A 188 -5.04 -19.23 20.24
CA PHE A 188 -5.44 -18.12 19.38
C PHE A 188 -5.37 -16.78 20.13
N PRO A 189 -4.76 -15.72 19.57
CA PRO A 189 -4.81 -14.38 20.14
C PRO A 189 -6.19 -13.76 19.89
N ASP A 190 -7.03 -13.74 20.92
CA ASP A 190 -8.32 -13.09 20.91
C ASP A 190 -8.18 -11.66 21.47
N HIS A 191 -8.46 -10.66 20.64
CA HIS A 191 -8.42 -9.25 21.01
C HIS A 191 -9.74 -8.78 21.64
N GLY A 192 -10.74 -9.65 21.75
CA GLY A 192 -12.07 -9.33 22.26
C GLY A 192 -12.72 -8.18 21.48
N MET A 193 -13.46 -7.33 22.18
CA MET A 193 -14.01 -6.08 21.61
C MET A 193 -13.04 -4.90 21.71
N ALA A 194 -11.82 -5.11 22.21
CA ALA A 194 -10.86 -4.03 22.33
C ALA A 194 -10.37 -3.64 20.93
N MET A 195 -10.48 -2.37 20.57
CA MET A 195 -9.88 -1.79 19.37
C MET A 195 -8.34 -1.67 19.47
N ASP A 196 -7.72 -2.39 20.40
CA ASP A 196 -6.29 -2.34 20.69
C ASP A 196 -5.61 -3.64 20.28
N LEU A 197 -4.84 -3.58 19.20
CA LEU A 197 -4.05 -4.68 18.68
C LEU A 197 -2.93 -5.15 19.62
N THR A 198 -2.56 -4.34 20.60
CA THR A 198 -1.48 -4.68 21.54
C THR A 198 -1.96 -5.47 22.74
N SER A 199 -3.28 -5.54 22.95
CA SER A 199 -3.91 -6.27 24.04
C SER A 199 -4.70 -7.45 23.48
N TYR A 200 -4.36 -8.66 23.92
CA TYR A 200 -5.09 -9.87 23.57
C TYR A 200 -4.98 -10.89 24.70
N ASP A 201 -6.02 -11.71 24.83
CA ASP A 201 -5.97 -12.95 25.58
C ASP A 201 -5.64 -14.11 24.64
N ILE A 202 -5.02 -15.15 25.19
CA ILE A 202 -4.76 -16.38 24.44
C ILE A 202 -5.88 -17.35 24.80
N VAL A 203 -6.62 -17.83 23.80
CA VAL A 203 -7.77 -18.72 24.00
C VAL A 203 -7.63 -20.02 23.23
N ASN A 204 -8.26 -21.07 23.75
CA ASN A 204 -8.64 -22.25 22.99
C ASN A 204 -10.14 -22.19 22.74
N ALA A 205 -10.59 -22.49 21.53
CA ALA A 205 -12.01 -22.43 21.22
C ALA A 205 -12.46 -23.55 20.31
N THR A 206 -13.73 -23.93 20.41
CA THR A 206 -14.37 -24.89 19.52
C THR A 206 -15.76 -24.40 19.14
N GLY A 207 -16.24 -24.82 17.98
CA GLY A 207 -17.56 -24.41 17.52
C GLY A 207 -17.88 -24.95 16.15
N LYS A 208 -18.83 -24.30 15.49
CA LYS A 208 -19.28 -24.62 14.13
C LYS A 208 -18.96 -23.47 13.18
N TRP A 209 -18.76 -23.81 11.92
CA TRP A 209 -18.52 -22.84 10.86
C TRP A 209 -19.31 -23.21 9.60
N LYS A 210 -19.53 -22.23 8.74
CA LYS A 210 -20.09 -22.41 7.39
C LYS A 210 -19.44 -21.40 6.45
N ILE A 211 -19.71 -21.53 5.15
CA ILE A 211 -19.29 -20.55 4.15
C ILE A 211 -20.53 -19.74 3.77
N GLU A 212 -20.42 -18.42 3.78
CA GLU A 212 -21.50 -17.55 3.31
C GLU A 212 -20.96 -16.32 2.58
N LYS A 213 -21.82 -15.70 1.77
CA LYS A 213 -21.51 -14.48 1.05
C LYS A 213 -21.97 -13.28 1.87
N ASN A 214 -21.07 -12.34 2.12
CA ASN A 214 -21.36 -11.12 2.85
C ASN A 214 -20.74 -9.90 2.13
N GLN A 215 -21.53 -8.85 1.89
CA GLN A 215 -21.09 -7.60 1.24
C GLN A 215 -20.26 -7.77 -0.05
N GLY A 216 -20.47 -8.87 -0.79
CA GLY A 216 -19.79 -9.14 -2.06
C GLY A 216 -18.54 -10.03 -1.95
N SER A 217 -18.07 -10.33 -0.75
CA SER A 217 -16.99 -11.29 -0.48
C SER A 217 -17.52 -12.57 0.18
N TRP A 218 -16.70 -13.62 0.19
CA TRP A 218 -16.97 -14.84 0.94
C TRP A 218 -16.30 -14.81 2.32
N VAL A 219 -17.08 -15.19 3.33
CA VAL A 219 -16.68 -15.20 4.74
C VAL A 219 -16.96 -16.56 5.38
N ILE A 220 -16.36 -16.78 6.55
CA ILE A 220 -16.54 -17.96 7.40
C ILE A 220 -17.16 -17.52 8.72
N PRO A 221 -18.50 -17.36 8.80
CA PRO A 221 -19.17 -17.17 10.07
C PRO A 221 -18.84 -18.32 11.02
N MET A 222 -18.49 -17.95 12.25
CA MET A 222 -18.19 -18.89 13.32
C MET A 222 -19.27 -18.79 14.40
N ASP A 223 -19.74 -19.93 14.86
CA ASP A 223 -20.60 -20.08 16.04
C ASP A 223 -19.80 -20.82 17.11
N PHE A 224 -19.38 -20.10 18.15
CA PHE A 224 -18.49 -20.63 19.18
C PHE A 224 -19.31 -21.40 20.23
N ASP A 225 -19.00 -22.68 20.42
CA ASP A 225 -19.60 -23.50 21.48
C ASP A 225 -18.90 -23.23 22.83
N ILE A 226 -17.57 -23.17 22.80
CA ILE A 226 -16.71 -23.06 23.98
C ILE A 226 -15.51 -22.17 23.65
N SER A 227 -15.17 -21.23 24.51
CA SER A 227 -13.91 -20.50 24.51
C SER A 227 -13.29 -20.53 25.90
N THR A 228 -12.03 -20.94 26.01
CA THR A 228 -11.30 -21.06 27.28
C THR A 228 -10.05 -20.19 27.24
N SER A 229 -9.95 -19.22 28.15
CA SER A 229 -8.73 -18.43 28.33
C SER A 229 -7.61 -19.31 28.89
N ILE A 230 -6.46 -19.33 28.21
CA ILE A 230 -5.27 -20.05 28.66
C ILE A 230 -4.71 -19.46 29.95
N LYS A 231 -4.86 -18.15 30.15
CA LYS A 231 -4.29 -17.44 31.30
C LYS A 231 -5.08 -17.71 32.58
N THR A 232 -6.40 -17.66 32.50
CA THR A 232 -7.28 -17.77 33.69
C THR A 232 -7.91 -19.15 33.85
N GLY A 233 -7.96 -19.95 32.78
CA GLY A 233 -8.72 -21.21 32.74
C GLY A 233 -10.23 -21.01 32.69
N GLN A 234 -10.71 -19.76 32.69
CA GLN A 234 -12.13 -19.46 32.59
C GLN A 234 -12.66 -19.92 31.23
N THR A 235 -13.81 -20.58 31.25
CA THR A 235 -14.48 -21.08 30.05
C THR A 235 -15.81 -20.36 29.89
N ASP A 236 -15.97 -19.69 28.77
CA ASP A 236 -17.22 -19.06 28.36
C ASP A 236 -17.94 -19.98 27.37
N SER A 237 -19.16 -20.35 27.74
CA SER A 237 -20.07 -21.19 26.95
C SER A 237 -21.22 -20.34 26.46
N SER A 238 -20.93 -19.46 25.50
CA SER A 238 -21.94 -18.62 24.88
C SER A 238 -21.76 -18.68 23.38
N GLY A 239 -22.85 -18.96 22.65
CA GLY A 239 -22.96 -18.96 21.18
C GLY A 239 -22.63 -17.60 20.57
N PHE A 240 -21.36 -17.21 20.70
CA PHE A 240 -20.83 -15.98 20.17
C PHE A 240 -20.82 -16.14 18.65
N TYR A 241 -21.72 -15.43 17.99
CA TYR A 241 -21.84 -15.49 16.54
C TYR A 241 -20.97 -14.41 15.92
N ASN A 242 -19.84 -14.81 15.34
CA ASN A 242 -18.98 -13.91 14.60
C ASN A 242 -19.20 -14.11 13.09
N SER A 243 -20.21 -13.43 12.54
CA SER A 243 -20.56 -13.57 11.12
C SER A 243 -19.54 -12.96 10.17
N ASN A 244 -18.86 -11.90 10.61
CA ASN A 244 -18.13 -11.01 9.69
C ASN A 244 -16.63 -10.94 9.96
N GLY A 245 -16.15 -11.60 11.01
CA GLY A 245 -14.76 -11.51 11.44
C GLY A 245 -13.79 -12.27 10.55
N PHE A 246 -14.20 -13.37 9.92
CA PHE A 246 -13.29 -14.27 9.19
C PHE A 246 -13.60 -14.23 7.69
N SER A 247 -12.82 -13.45 6.95
CA SER A 247 -12.96 -13.34 5.51
C SER A 247 -12.04 -14.31 4.76
N ILE A 248 -12.54 -14.90 3.68
CA ILE A 248 -11.76 -15.80 2.82
C ILE A 248 -10.96 -14.94 1.85
N ASN A 249 -9.65 -15.10 1.83
CA ASN A 249 -8.70 -14.34 1.04
C ASN A 249 -8.13 -15.22 -0.08
N LYS A 250 -7.91 -14.60 -1.26
CA LYS A 250 -7.64 -15.19 -2.58
C LYS A 250 -8.87 -15.81 -3.25
N ASP A 251 -8.98 -15.68 -4.58
CA ASP A 251 -10.05 -16.31 -5.38
C ASP A 251 -9.83 -17.81 -5.65
N LYS A 252 -8.65 -18.37 -5.30
CA LYS A 252 -8.27 -19.75 -5.61
C LYS A 252 -7.51 -20.38 -4.44
N PRO A 253 -7.62 -21.71 -4.25
CA PRO A 253 -6.87 -22.42 -3.22
C PRO A 253 -5.35 -22.39 -3.49
N PRO A 254 -4.50 -22.49 -2.44
CA PRO A 254 -4.88 -22.53 -1.03
C PRO A 254 -5.36 -21.16 -0.54
N TYR A 255 -6.57 -21.14 0.03
CA TYR A 255 -7.16 -19.92 0.59
C TYR A 255 -6.39 -19.49 1.84
N GLU A 256 -6.34 -18.19 2.05
CA GLU A 256 -5.95 -17.58 3.32
C GLU A 256 -7.20 -17.15 4.06
N ILE A 257 -7.19 -17.16 5.39
CA ILE A 257 -8.30 -16.63 6.18
C ILE A 257 -7.83 -15.35 6.83
N TYR A 258 -8.46 -14.24 6.50
CA TYR A 258 -8.17 -12.93 7.06
C TYR A 258 -9.18 -12.61 8.16
N ILE A 259 -8.68 -12.32 9.36
CA ILE A 259 -9.48 -11.97 10.51
C ILE A 259 -9.31 -10.49 10.78
N THR A 260 -10.36 -9.71 10.64
CA THR A 260 -10.31 -8.29 11.01
C THR A 260 -10.22 -8.16 12.52
N VAL A 261 -9.24 -7.41 13.00
CA VAL A 261 -9.02 -7.16 14.43
C VAL A 261 -9.09 -5.65 14.68
N GLY A 262 -9.95 -5.24 15.60
CA GLY A 262 -10.12 -3.83 15.95
C GLY A 262 -11.11 -3.10 15.05
N ASP A 263 -10.78 -1.86 14.68
CA ASP A 263 -11.62 -1.00 13.83
C ASP A 263 -11.68 -1.56 12.39
N PRO A 264 -12.86 -1.91 11.85
CA PRO A 264 -12.99 -2.37 10.47
C PRO A 264 -12.42 -1.39 9.43
N ASP A 265 -12.38 -0.09 9.74
CA ASP A 265 -11.84 0.94 8.85
C ASP A 265 -10.31 1.00 8.87
N SER A 266 -9.64 0.47 9.91
CA SER A 266 -8.18 0.38 9.95
C SER A 266 -7.64 -0.77 9.09
N TRP A 267 -8.49 -1.76 8.79
CA TRP A 267 -8.13 -3.00 8.09
C TRP A 267 -6.91 -3.68 8.70
N GLU A 268 -6.78 -3.57 10.01
CA GLU A 268 -5.83 -4.33 10.76
C GLU A 268 -6.40 -5.71 11.04
N GLY A 269 -5.54 -6.72 10.96
CA GLY A 269 -6.03 -8.07 11.03
C GLY A 269 -4.96 -9.13 11.03
N VAL A 270 -5.44 -10.33 11.34
CA VAL A 270 -4.66 -11.55 11.41
C VAL A 270 -4.93 -12.37 10.16
N THR A 271 -3.88 -12.66 9.39
CA THR A 271 -3.95 -13.56 8.25
C THR A 271 -3.48 -14.94 8.69
N LEU A 272 -4.29 -15.93 8.33
CA LEU A 272 -4.02 -17.34 8.54
C LEU A 272 -3.68 -17.99 7.21
N GLN A 273 -2.61 -18.76 7.20
CA GLN A 273 -2.15 -19.52 6.04
C GLN A 273 -2.30 -21.01 6.30
N ARG A 274 -2.77 -21.73 5.28
CA ARG A 274 -2.86 -23.18 5.31
C ARG A 274 -1.47 -23.77 5.55
N ARG A 275 -1.38 -24.74 6.45
CA ARG A 275 -0.15 -25.43 6.84
C ARG A 275 0.33 -26.41 5.78
#